data_AF-A0AAV5KU65-F1
#
_entry.id   AF-A0AAV5KU65-F1
#
_cell.length_a   1.000
_cell.length_b   1.000
_cell.length_c   1.000
_cell.angle_alpha   90.00
_cell.angle_beta   90.00
_cell.angle_gamma   90.00
#
_symmetry.space_group_name_H-M   'P 1'
#
loop_
_entity.id
_entity.type
_entity.pdbx_description
1 polymer ?
#
loop_
_entity_poly.entity_id
_entity_poly.type
_entity_poly.pdbx_seq_one_letter_code
_entity_poly.pdbx_strand_id
1 'polypeptide(L)'
;MAIQRLGGDDDPIISVVAERFCLPYAAELLVKKKVQAFSNAHYDVYDATGNILLQIDGGVWNLKRKRVMRDPAGLPVLTMREKAFTWRHQWLIHQGEGSDSKDLLCTVQTSHALQIKRRLDVFLAGNQTKDCDFHITGSLSSLSFKVHKGNSVLAEVIHNFTWGSFCKGKDSFTMRVQPDVDYAFIVALTVIIQENDSG
;
A
#
# COMPACT_ATOMS: atom_id res chain seq x y z
N MET A 1 -14.53 -29.12 -13.13
CA MET A 1 -15.37 -28.82 -11.94
C MET A 1 -15.24 -27.34 -11.66
N ALA A 2 -16.28 -26.57 -11.92
CA ALA A 2 -16.34 -25.15 -11.57
C ALA A 2 -16.74 -25.05 -10.09
N ILE A 3 -15.95 -24.35 -9.29
CA ILE A 3 -16.28 -24.08 -7.89
C ILE A 3 -17.34 -22.98 -7.90
N GLN A 4 -18.58 -23.36 -7.54
CA GLN A 4 -19.71 -22.45 -7.39
C GLN A 4 -19.38 -21.40 -6.31
N ARG A 5 -19.49 -20.12 -6.64
CA ARG A 5 -19.44 -19.01 -5.68
C ARG A 5 -20.57 -19.20 -4.66
N LEU A 6 -20.21 -19.36 -3.39
CA LEU A 6 -21.14 -19.29 -2.26
C LEU A 6 -20.85 -18.01 -1.49
N GLY A 7 -21.52 -16.92 -1.88
CA GLY A 7 -21.43 -15.60 -1.28
C GLY A 7 -22.17 -14.61 -2.19
N GLY A 8 -23.02 -13.75 -1.62
CA GLY A 8 -24.04 -12.97 -2.33
C GLY A 8 -23.51 -12.11 -3.48
N ASP A 9 -24.29 -12.05 -4.56
CA ASP A 9 -24.19 -11.08 -5.65
C ASP A 9 -24.21 -9.63 -5.10
N ASP A 10 -23.41 -8.77 -5.74
CA ASP A 10 -23.46 -7.29 -5.75
C ASP A 10 -22.54 -6.44 -4.84
N ASP A 11 -21.48 -6.97 -4.23
CA ASP A 11 -20.35 -6.11 -3.84
C ASP A 11 -19.33 -6.00 -4.99
N PRO A 12 -19.09 -4.79 -5.55
CA PRO A 12 -18.22 -4.65 -6.71
C PRO A 12 -16.74 -4.88 -6.34
N ILE A 13 -16.03 -5.66 -7.16
CA ILE A 13 -14.58 -5.85 -7.06
C ILE A 13 -13.88 -4.50 -7.00
N ILE A 14 -13.00 -4.32 -6.02
CA ILE A 14 -12.19 -3.11 -5.85
C ILE A 14 -10.79 -3.39 -6.40
N SER A 15 -10.68 -3.31 -7.74
CA SER A 15 -9.44 -3.48 -8.49
C SER A 15 -8.84 -2.13 -8.85
N VAL A 16 -7.67 -1.80 -8.29
CA VAL A 16 -6.96 -0.54 -8.58
C VAL A 16 -5.75 -0.76 -9.47
N VAL A 17 -5.00 -1.84 -9.26
CA VAL A 17 -3.79 -2.21 -9.99
C VAL A 17 -4.11 -3.27 -11.04
N ALA A 18 -4.79 -4.35 -10.63
CA ALA A 18 -5.34 -5.37 -11.53
C ALA A 18 -6.17 -6.41 -10.75
N GLU A 19 -7.19 -6.98 -11.40
CA GLU A 19 -8.06 -8.03 -10.84
C GLU A 19 -7.31 -9.27 -10.35
N ARG A 20 -6.13 -9.58 -10.92
CA ARG A 20 -5.29 -10.70 -10.45
C ARG A 20 -4.79 -10.54 -9.01
N PHE A 21 -4.84 -9.33 -8.46
CA PHE A 21 -4.51 -9.02 -7.08
C PHE A 21 -5.75 -9.00 -6.17
N CYS A 22 -6.93 -9.39 -6.67
CA CYS A 22 -8.15 -9.53 -5.89
C CYS A 22 -8.37 -11.01 -5.61
N LEU A 23 -8.33 -11.41 -4.33
CA LEU A 23 -8.60 -12.78 -3.92
C LEU A 23 -10.08 -12.94 -3.55
N PRO A 24 -10.75 -14.05 -3.90
CA PRO A 24 -12.17 -14.26 -3.59
C PRO A 24 -12.43 -14.57 -2.10
N TYR A 25 -11.42 -14.41 -1.24
CA TYR A 25 -11.45 -14.66 0.19
C TYR A 25 -10.60 -13.61 0.90
N ALA A 26 -10.85 -13.44 2.21
CA ALA A 26 -10.06 -12.53 3.02
C ALA A 26 -8.61 -13.03 3.10
N ALA A 27 -7.65 -12.17 2.78
CA ALA A 27 -6.24 -12.50 2.71
C ALA A 27 -5.50 -11.99 3.95
N GLU A 28 -4.74 -12.87 4.60
CA GLU A 28 -3.75 -12.47 5.60
C GLU A 28 -2.37 -12.44 4.96
N LEU A 29 -1.75 -11.26 4.95
CA LEU A 29 -0.42 -11.06 4.38
C LEU A 29 0.53 -10.51 5.43
N LEU A 30 1.81 -10.86 5.27
CA LEU A 30 2.90 -10.39 6.11
C LEU A 30 3.87 -9.56 5.27
N VAL A 31 4.01 -8.28 5.60
CA VAL A 31 4.97 -7.38 4.96
C VAL A 31 6.18 -7.22 5.87
N LYS A 32 7.38 -7.57 5.40
CA LYS A 32 8.62 -7.41 6.16
C LYS A 32 9.49 -6.34 5.52
N LYS A 33 9.82 -5.29 6.27
CA LYS A 33 10.79 -4.25 5.87
C LYS A 33 12.19 -4.67 6.30
N LYS A 34 13.13 -4.58 5.37
CA LYS A 34 14.57 -4.77 5.58
C LYS A 34 15.29 -3.47 5.17
N VAL A 35 16.10 -2.93 6.07
CA VAL A 35 16.98 -1.79 5.75
C VAL A 35 18.32 -2.31 5.24
N GLN A 36 18.54 -2.15 3.94
CA GLN A 36 19.78 -2.53 3.26
C GLN A 36 20.84 -1.42 3.39
N ALA A 37 22.03 -1.65 2.85
CA ALA A 37 23.09 -0.63 2.82
C ALA A 37 22.62 0.65 2.10
N PHE A 38 23.20 1.80 2.44
CA PHE A 38 22.87 3.13 1.88
C PHE A 38 21.42 3.60 2.10
N SER A 39 20.77 3.14 3.17
CA SER A 39 19.38 3.53 3.52
C SER A 39 18.34 3.14 2.47
N ASN A 40 18.61 2.13 1.65
CA ASN A 40 17.60 1.54 0.77
C ASN A 40 16.65 0.67 1.62
N ALA A 41 15.35 0.93 1.49
CA ALA A 41 14.31 0.12 2.10
C ALA A 41 13.87 -0.95 1.11
N HIS A 42 13.86 -2.20 1.55
CA HIS A 42 13.36 -3.34 0.80
C HIS A 42 12.20 -3.96 1.57
N TYR A 43 11.13 -4.32 0.88
CA TYR A 43 9.99 -5.00 1.47
C TYR A 43 9.71 -6.31 0.75
N ASP A 44 9.51 -7.38 1.53
CA ASP A 44 8.96 -8.63 1.04
C ASP A 44 7.53 -8.79 1.56
N VAL A 45 6.61 -9.17 0.68
CA VAL A 45 5.22 -9.49 1.04
C VAL A 45 5.01 -10.99 0.92
N TYR A 46 4.51 -11.60 1.99
CA TYR A 46 4.26 -13.03 2.07
C TYR A 46 2.77 -13.33 2.23
N ASP A 47 2.31 -14.43 1.66
CA ASP A 47 1.02 -15.03 2.01
C ASP A 47 1.08 -15.77 3.36
N ALA A 48 -0.06 -16.27 3.83
CA ALA A 48 -0.18 -17.04 5.06
C ALA A 48 0.64 -18.36 5.08
N THR A 49 1.03 -18.88 3.91
CA THR A 49 1.86 -20.09 3.78
C THR A 49 3.35 -19.79 3.70
N GLY A 50 3.73 -18.51 3.60
CA GLY A 50 5.12 -18.07 3.52
C GLY A 50 5.66 -17.92 2.10
N ASN A 51 4.82 -17.99 1.06
CA ASN A 51 5.26 -17.69 -0.31
C ASN A 51 5.37 -16.19 -0.51
N ILE A 52 6.40 -15.75 -1.25
CA ILE A 52 6.56 -14.35 -1.64
C ILE A 52 5.52 -14.03 -2.73
N LEU A 53 4.72 -13.00 -2.50
CA LEU A 53 3.75 -12.48 -3.47
C LEU A 53 4.27 -11.25 -4.20
N LEU A 54 4.97 -10.36 -3.49
CA LEU A 54 5.44 -9.09 -4.01
C LEU A 54 6.76 -8.70 -3.36
N GLN A 55 7.59 -8.00 -4.11
CA GLN A 55 8.83 -7.40 -3.62
C GLN A 55 8.85 -5.92 -3.96
N ILE A 56 9.29 -5.08 -3.01
CA ILE A 56 9.35 -3.64 -3.20
C ILE A 56 10.77 -3.16 -2.92
N ASP A 57 11.35 -2.52 -3.93
CA ASP A 57 12.69 -1.97 -3.88
C ASP A 57 12.67 -0.46 -4.14
N GLY A 58 13.62 0.24 -3.52
CA GLY A 58 13.91 1.64 -3.84
C GLY A 58 14.76 2.34 -2.78
N GLY A 59 15.45 3.38 -3.22
CA GLY A 59 16.34 4.16 -2.35
C GLY A 59 15.77 5.49 -1.92
N VAL A 60 16.22 5.97 -0.76
CA VAL A 60 15.98 7.34 -0.27
C VAL A 60 16.93 8.35 -0.93
N TRP A 61 18.07 7.88 -1.47
CA TRP A 61 19.13 8.74 -2.01
C TRP A 61 18.79 9.36 -3.38
N ASN A 62 17.90 8.75 -4.15
CA ASN A 62 17.40 9.41 -5.35
C ASN A 62 16.44 10.52 -4.90
N LEU A 63 16.69 11.77 -5.33
CA LEU A 63 15.88 12.99 -5.10
C LEU A 63 14.36 12.89 -5.39
N LYS A 64 13.85 11.69 -5.74
CA LYS A 64 12.48 11.39 -6.16
C LYS A 64 11.78 10.32 -5.31
N ARG A 65 12.30 9.92 -4.12
CA ARG A 65 11.70 8.91 -3.19
C ARG A 65 10.80 7.90 -3.92
N LYS A 66 11.43 7.10 -4.78
CA LYS A 66 10.77 6.16 -5.71
C LYS A 66 10.80 4.77 -5.11
N ARG A 67 9.70 4.04 -5.20
CA ARG A 67 9.59 2.61 -4.85
C ARG A 67 8.96 1.87 -6.03
N VAL A 68 9.50 0.71 -6.37
CA VAL A 68 8.98 -0.15 -7.44
C VAL A 68 8.56 -1.46 -6.82
N MET A 69 7.30 -1.84 -7.03
CA MET A 69 6.76 -3.13 -6.63
C MET A 69 6.82 -4.10 -7.81
N ARG A 70 7.29 -5.32 -7.54
CA ARG A 70 7.45 -6.38 -8.52
C ARG A 70 6.75 -7.64 -8.06
N ASP A 71 6.29 -8.44 -9.01
CA ASP A 71 5.78 -9.78 -8.77
C ASP A 71 6.94 -10.78 -8.56
N PRO A 72 6.67 -12.07 -8.24
CA PRO A 72 7.72 -13.05 -8.00
C PRO A 72 8.57 -13.39 -9.24
N ALA A 73 8.10 -13.04 -10.45
CA ALA A 73 8.86 -13.16 -11.69
C ALA A 73 9.77 -11.94 -11.95
N GLY A 74 9.73 -10.93 -11.08
CA GLY A 74 10.49 -9.69 -11.21
C GLY A 74 9.85 -8.67 -12.15
N LEU A 75 8.64 -8.92 -12.65
CA LEU A 75 7.95 -7.98 -13.52
C LEU A 75 7.36 -6.84 -12.70
N PRO A 76 7.45 -5.58 -13.18
CA PRO A 76 6.95 -4.44 -12.44
C PRO A 76 5.42 -4.45 -12.38
N VAL A 77 4.90 -4.36 -11.16
CA VAL A 77 3.46 -4.29 -10.86
C VAL A 77 3.00 -2.84 -10.80
N LEU A 78 3.70 -2.02 -10.00
CA LEU A 78 3.42 -0.59 -9.86
C LEU A 78 4.65 0.17 -9.40
N THR A 79 4.61 1.49 -9.55
CA THR A 79 5.65 2.41 -9.11
C THR A 79 5.04 3.53 -8.26
N MET A 80 5.54 3.71 -7.04
CA MET A 80 5.20 4.80 -6.14
C MET A 80 6.28 5.90 -6.21
N ARG A 81 5.88 7.16 -6.29
CA ARG A 81 6.80 8.31 -6.33
C ARG A 81 6.28 9.44 -5.48
N GLU A 82 7.12 9.97 -4.58
CA GLU A 82 6.80 11.24 -3.93
C GLU A 82 6.99 12.40 -4.90
N LYS A 83 6.02 13.31 -4.92
CA LYS A 83 6.09 14.55 -5.66
C LYS A 83 6.89 15.57 -4.85
N ALA A 84 8.16 15.73 -5.23
CA ALA A 84 9.07 16.70 -4.63
C ALA A 84 8.47 18.13 -4.63
N PHE A 85 8.81 18.92 -3.60
CA PHE A 85 8.41 20.32 -3.44
C PHE A 85 6.91 20.58 -3.27
N THR A 86 6.13 19.59 -2.86
CA THR A 86 4.73 19.81 -2.46
C THR A 86 4.62 19.93 -0.94
N TRP A 87 3.92 20.96 -0.46
CA TRP A 87 3.64 21.16 0.97
C TRP A 87 2.80 20.06 1.63
N ARG A 88 2.30 19.07 0.85
CA ARG A 88 1.33 18.05 1.30
C ARG A 88 1.86 16.61 1.28
N HIS A 89 3.14 16.39 1.01
CA HIS A 89 3.74 15.04 0.87
C HIS A 89 2.89 14.12 -0.03
N GLN A 90 2.68 14.57 -1.27
CA GLN A 90 1.85 13.87 -2.23
C GLN A 90 2.62 12.72 -2.88
N TRP A 91 2.00 11.54 -2.93
CA TRP A 91 2.51 10.37 -3.62
C TRP A 91 1.66 10.05 -4.85
N LEU A 92 2.32 9.61 -5.92
CA LEU A 92 1.68 9.14 -7.15
C LEU A 92 1.96 7.65 -7.33
N ILE A 93 0.93 6.86 -7.60
CA ILE A 93 1.02 5.44 -7.91
C ILE A 93 0.75 5.25 -9.40
N HIS A 94 1.70 4.68 -10.12
CA HIS A 94 1.59 4.38 -11.55
C HIS A 94 1.62 2.88 -11.80
N GLN A 95 0.94 2.43 -12.86
CA GLN A 95 0.98 1.06 -13.34
C GLN A 95 2.38 0.69 -13.84
N GLY A 96 2.86 -0.50 -13.48
CA GLY A 96 4.15 -1.04 -13.91
C GLY A 96 5.32 -0.09 -13.62
N GLU A 97 6.17 0.13 -14.63
CA GLU A 97 7.28 1.10 -14.58
C GLU A 97 6.91 2.51 -15.06
N GLY A 98 5.63 2.73 -15.34
CA GLY A 98 5.09 3.95 -15.90
C GLY A 98 5.47 5.21 -15.11
N SER A 99 5.42 6.33 -15.82
CA SER A 99 5.62 7.67 -15.26
C SER A 99 4.71 8.74 -15.84
N ASP A 100 3.90 8.36 -16.83
CA ASP A 100 3.07 9.27 -17.59
C ASP A 100 1.68 9.34 -16.95
N SER A 101 0.92 10.39 -17.26
CA SER A 101 -0.45 10.57 -16.75
C SER A 101 -1.38 9.42 -17.12
N LYS A 102 -1.17 8.78 -18.28
CA LYS A 102 -1.92 7.60 -18.72
C LYS A 102 -1.71 6.35 -17.83
N ASP A 103 -0.57 6.29 -17.14
CA ASP A 103 -0.22 5.16 -16.28
C ASP A 103 -0.60 5.45 -14.82
N LEU A 104 -1.08 6.66 -14.51
CA LEU A 104 -1.48 7.04 -13.15
C LEU A 104 -2.69 6.21 -12.72
N LEU A 105 -2.56 5.49 -11.62
CA LEU A 105 -3.66 4.77 -10.98
C LEU A 105 -4.36 5.67 -9.98
N CYS A 106 -3.58 6.26 -9.07
CA CYS A 106 -4.11 7.14 -8.04
C CYS A 106 -3.04 8.08 -7.46
N THR A 107 -3.55 9.10 -6.77
CA THR A 107 -2.81 10.04 -5.95
C THR A 107 -3.13 9.78 -4.49
N VAL A 108 -2.11 9.75 -3.65
CA VAL A 108 -2.24 9.67 -2.19
C VAL A 108 -1.71 10.97 -1.59
N GLN A 109 -2.49 11.62 -0.72
CA GLN A 109 -2.07 12.87 -0.08
C GLN A 109 -2.58 12.96 1.35
N THR A 110 -1.91 13.77 2.17
CA THR A 110 -2.35 14.00 3.55
C THR A 110 -3.64 14.80 3.59
N SER A 111 -4.65 14.31 4.30
CA SER A 111 -5.90 15.04 4.55
C SER A 111 -5.56 16.26 5.42
N HIS A 112 -5.92 17.46 4.98
CA HIS A 112 -5.80 18.76 5.67
C HIS A 112 -4.65 18.90 6.70
N ALA A 113 -3.65 19.74 6.39
CA ALA A 113 -2.43 20.01 7.19
C ALA A 113 -2.62 20.45 8.67
N LEU A 114 -3.86 20.63 9.15
CA LEU A 114 -4.20 21.09 10.50
C LEU A 114 -4.80 19.98 11.39
N GLN A 115 -4.97 18.74 10.90
CA GLN A 115 -5.54 17.65 11.70
C GLN A 115 -4.46 16.97 12.56
N ILE A 116 -4.76 16.81 13.86
CA ILE A 116 -3.91 16.12 14.86
C ILE A 116 -3.75 14.61 14.54
N LYS A 117 -4.72 14.01 13.83
CA LYS A 117 -4.66 12.61 13.40
C LYS A 117 -4.24 12.57 11.93
N ARG A 118 -3.09 11.95 11.64
CA ARG A 118 -2.65 11.68 10.25
C ARG A 118 -3.73 10.87 9.54
N ARG A 119 -4.43 11.50 8.60
CA ARG A 119 -5.33 10.84 7.66
C ARG A 119 -4.73 11.02 6.27
N LEU A 120 -4.82 9.99 5.46
CA LEU A 120 -4.44 10.05 4.05
C LEU A 120 -5.69 9.84 3.21
N ASP A 121 -5.83 10.66 2.19
CA ASP A 121 -6.89 10.57 1.19
C ASP A 121 -6.30 10.05 -0.11
N VAL A 122 -7.02 9.15 -0.77
CA VAL A 122 -6.66 8.57 -2.06
C VAL A 122 -7.65 8.99 -3.12
N PHE A 123 -7.14 9.47 -4.25
CA PHE A 123 -7.92 9.92 -5.40
C PHE A 123 -7.49 9.10 -6.61
N LEU A 124 -8.40 8.32 -7.18
CA LEU A 124 -8.19 7.59 -8.43
C LEU A 124 -7.99 8.57 -9.59
N ALA A 125 -7.23 8.19 -10.62
CA ALA A 125 -6.87 9.09 -11.71
C ALA A 125 -8.07 9.67 -12.49
N GLY A 126 -9.20 8.95 -12.52
CA GLY A 126 -10.45 9.40 -13.15
C GLY A 126 -11.36 10.25 -12.25
N ASN A 127 -11.01 10.46 -10.98
CA ASN A 127 -11.84 11.19 -10.04
C ASN A 127 -11.78 12.71 -10.34
N GLN A 128 -12.93 13.28 -10.70
CA GLN A 128 -13.11 14.72 -10.97
C GLN A 128 -13.81 15.45 -9.82
N THR A 129 -14.16 14.74 -8.74
CA THR A 129 -14.85 15.28 -7.58
C THR A 129 -13.85 15.77 -6.53
N LYS A 130 -14.36 16.45 -5.50
CA LYS A 130 -13.54 16.84 -4.33
C LYS A 130 -13.45 15.73 -3.28
N ASP A 131 -14.28 14.70 -3.40
CA ASP A 131 -14.36 13.62 -2.42
C ASP A 131 -13.33 12.54 -2.75
N CYS A 132 -12.64 12.05 -1.73
CA CYS A 132 -11.67 10.97 -1.90
C CYS A 132 -12.38 9.64 -2.18
N ASP A 133 -11.77 8.79 -3.02
CA ASP A 133 -12.27 7.44 -3.31
C ASP A 133 -12.02 6.49 -2.14
N PHE A 134 -10.87 6.64 -1.49
CA PHE A 134 -10.49 5.90 -0.30
C PHE A 134 -9.88 6.83 0.74
N HIS A 135 -10.03 6.47 1.99
CA HIS A 135 -9.36 7.16 3.08
C HIS A 135 -8.72 6.17 4.05
N ILE A 136 -7.60 6.58 4.62
CA ILE A 136 -6.89 5.81 5.63
C ILE A 136 -7.09 6.46 6.99
N THR A 137 -7.52 5.67 7.97
CA THR A 137 -7.61 6.09 9.37
C THR A 137 -6.63 5.32 10.24
N GLY A 138 -6.09 5.98 11.27
CA GLY A 138 -5.09 5.40 12.17
C GLY A 138 -3.71 6.05 11.99
N SER A 139 -2.70 5.47 12.60
CA SER A 139 -1.31 5.93 12.52
C SER A 139 -0.37 4.77 12.88
N LEU A 140 0.84 4.77 12.35
CA LEU A 140 1.86 3.83 12.84
C LEU A 140 2.22 4.09 14.31
N SER A 141 2.02 5.31 14.82
CA SER A 141 2.14 5.59 16.26
C SER A 141 1.10 4.85 17.11
N SER A 142 -0.08 4.55 16.54
CA SER A 142 -1.08 3.66 17.14
C SER A 142 -0.88 2.18 16.73
N LEU A 143 0.27 1.86 16.11
CA LEU A 143 0.66 0.54 15.61
C LEU A 143 -0.39 -0.11 14.69
N SER A 144 -1.33 0.65 14.13
CA SER A 144 -2.38 0.12 13.28
C SER A 144 -3.06 1.21 12.46
N PHE A 145 -3.53 0.83 11.27
CA PHE A 145 -4.37 1.66 10.42
C PHE A 145 -5.34 0.82 9.60
N LYS A 146 -6.39 1.47 9.09
CA LYS A 146 -7.45 0.87 8.28
C LYS A 146 -7.63 1.64 6.99
N VAL A 147 -7.86 0.91 5.90
CA VAL A 147 -8.18 1.48 4.59
C VAL A 147 -9.68 1.35 4.37
N HIS A 148 -10.33 2.45 3.98
CA HIS A 148 -11.78 2.52 3.83
C HIS A 148 -12.20 2.98 2.44
N LYS A 149 -13.37 2.51 1.99
CA LYS A 149 -14.14 3.10 0.88
C LYS A 149 -15.52 3.47 1.43
N GLY A 150 -15.82 4.76 1.49
CA GLY A 150 -16.96 5.24 2.28
C GLY A 150 -16.87 4.72 3.73
N ASN A 151 -17.93 4.08 4.23
CA ASN A 151 -17.94 3.53 5.60
C ASN A 151 -17.39 2.09 5.69
N SER A 152 -17.10 1.45 4.55
CA SER A 152 -16.66 0.05 4.50
C SER A 152 -15.15 -0.07 4.70
N VAL A 153 -14.74 -0.98 5.58
CA VAL A 153 -13.32 -1.30 5.82
C VAL A 153 -12.85 -2.32 4.78
N LEU A 154 -11.85 -1.95 4.00
CA LEU A 154 -11.25 -2.81 2.97
C LEU A 154 -10.06 -3.62 3.49
N ALA A 155 -9.30 -3.03 4.40
CA ALA A 155 -8.17 -3.68 5.01
C ALA A 155 -7.86 -3.12 6.39
N GLU A 156 -7.29 -3.97 7.24
CA GLU A 156 -6.73 -3.61 8.54
C GLU A 156 -5.26 -4.02 8.56
N VAL A 157 -4.39 -3.10 8.98
CA VAL A 157 -2.95 -3.31 9.02
C VAL A 157 -2.45 -3.02 10.43
N ILE A 158 -1.64 -3.95 10.97
CA ILE A 158 -1.05 -3.89 12.29
C ILE A 158 0.47 -3.87 12.13
N HIS A 159 1.12 -2.84 12.67
CA HIS A 159 2.57 -2.72 12.72
C HIS A 159 3.10 -3.51 13.93
N ASN A 160 3.82 -4.59 13.63
CA ASN A 160 4.51 -5.38 14.63
C ASN A 160 5.96 -4.90 14.74
N PHE A 161 6.25 -4.12 15.78
CA PHE A 161 7.60 -3.70 16.11
C PHE A 161 8.21 -4.67 17.13
N THR A 162 9.28 -5.38 16.76
CA THR A 162 10.02 -6.23 17.72
C THR A 162 11.27 -5.50 18.21
N TRP A 163 11.27 -5.07 19.47
CA TRP A 163 12.48 -4.57 20.14
C TRP A 163 13.33 -5.77 20.59
N GLY A 164 14.21 -6.26 19.72
CA GLY A 164 15.09 -7.40 19.99
C GLY A 164 16.56 -7.02 19.97
N SER A 165 17.25 -7.26 21.08
CA SER A 165 18.67 -6.96 21.31
C SER A 165 19.58 -7.43 20.17
N PHE A 166 20.50 -6.54 19.78
CA PHE A 166 21.75 -6.80 19.04
C PHE A 166 21.82 -6.71 17.50
N CYS A 167 20.75 -6.57 16.71
CA CYS A 167 20.88 -6.32 15.25
C CYS A 167 19.62 -5.67 14.65
N LYS A 168 19.77 -4.51 13.97
CA LYS A 168 18.83 -3.85 13.03
C LYS A 168 17.34 -4.21 13.20
N GLY A 169 16.55 -3.32 13.81
CA GLY A 169 15.11 -3.46 13.98
C GLY A 169 14.41 -3.99 12.72
N LYS A 170 13.68 -5.11 12.87
CA LYS A 170 12.87 -5.73 11.83
C LYS A 170 11.46 -5.17 11.94
N ASP A 171 11.14 -4.20 11.10
CA ASP A 171 9.78 -3.69 10.94
C ASP A 171 8.95 -4.72 10.17
N SER A 172 7.79 -5.10 10.70
CA SER A 172 6.86 -5.99 9.99
C SER A 172 5.41 -5.55 10.18
N PHE A 173 4.57 -5.86 9.20
CA PHE A 173 3.15 -5.50 9.19
C PHE A 173 2.33 -6.74 8.89
N THR A 174 1.36 -7.03 9.74
CA THR A 174 0.31 -8.00 9.43
C THR A 174 -0.85 -7.25 8.83
N MET A 175 -1.31 -7.66 7.66
CA MET A 175 -2.48 -7.08 7.02
C MET A 175 -3.55 -8.12 6.77
N ARG A 176 -4.79 -7.73 7.03
CA ARG A 176 -5.98 -8.47 6.65
C ARG A 176 -6.71 -7.67 5.58
N VAL A 177 -6.78 -8.21 4.37
CA VAL A 177 -7.44 -7.62 3.20
C VAL A 177 -8.77 -8.35 3.00
N GLN A 178 -9.86 -7.62 2.79
CA GLN A 178 -11.17 -8.23 2.53
C GLN A 178 -11.22 -8.94 1.17
N PRO A 179 -12.16 -9.89 0.97
CA PRO A 179 -12.39 -10.48 -0.35
C PRO A 179 -12.58 -9.41 -1.43
N ASP A 180 -12.15 -9.72 -2.65
CA ASP A 180 -12.33 -8.90 -3.84
C ASP A 180 -11.72 -7.50 -3.78
N VAL A 181 -10.82 -7.26 -2.82
CA VAL A 181 -10.00 -6.06 -2.70
C VAL A 181 -8.58 -6.32 -3.22
N ASP A 182 -8.06 -5.40 -4.02
CA ASP A 182 -6.70 -5.43 -4.56
C ASP A 182 -5.63 -5.31 -3.45
N TYR A 183 -4.95 -6.42 -3.13
CA TYR A 183 -3.94 -6.41 -2.07
C TYR A 183 -2.66 -5.68 -2.47
N ALA A 184 -2.32 -5.58 -3.76
CA ALA A 184 -1.14 -4.84 -4.21
C ALA A 184 -1.32 -3.33 -3.94
N PHE A 185 -2.54 -2.83 -4.12
CA PHE A 185 -2.91 -1.47 -3.73
C PHE A 185 -2.79 -1.25 -2.21
N ILE A 186 -3.32 -2.15 -1.38
CA ILE A 186 -3.20 -2.04 0.09
C ILE A 186 -1.74 -2.06 0.55
N VAL A 187 -0.90 -2.92 -0.06
CA VAL A 187 0.54 -2.95 0.20
C VAL A 187 1.20 -1.61 -0.17
N ALA A 188 0.85 -1.03 -1.32
CA ALA A 188 1.40 0.26 -1.73
C ALA A 188 1.08 1.38 -0.74
N LEU A 189 -0.16 1.45 -0.24
CA LEU A 189 -0.55 2.40 0.81
C LEU A 189 0.25 2.20 2.09
N THR A 190 0.47 0.94 2.49
CA THR A 190 1.28 0.58 3.67
C THR A 190 2.71 1.11 3.54
N VAL A 191 3.34 0.93 2.38
CA VAL A 191 4.70 1.44 2.11
C VAL A 191 4.73 2.97 2.15
N ILE A 192 3.75 3.65 1.54
CA ILE A 192 3.66 5.12 1.55
C ILE A 192 3.54 5.67 2.98
N ILE A 193 2.70 5.07 3.82
CA ILE A 193 2.54 5.47 5.22
C ILE A 193 3.86 5.31 5.99
N GLN A 194 4.55 4.18 5.81
CA GLN A 194 5.85 3.92 6.45
C GLN A 194 6.94 4.92 6.02
N GLU A 195 6.95 5.33 4.74
CA GLU A 195 7.89 6.34 4.23
C GLU A 195 7.57 7.74 4.77
N ASN A 196 6.29 8.08 4.94
CA ASN A 196 5.86 9.36 5.52
C ASN A 196 6.15 9.47 7.02
N ASP A 197 6.17 8.35 7.75
CA ASP A 197 6.45 8.31 9.20
C ASP A 197 7.95 8.16 9.52
N SER A 198 8.77 7.70 8.56
CA SER A 198 10.23 7.57 8.72
C SER A 198 11.04 8.84 8.37
N GLY A 199 10.35 9.93 7.99
CA GLY A 199 10.93 11.17 7.49
C GLY A 199 10.84 12.36 8.43
#